data_AF-A0A4T0W3A8-F1
#
_entry.id   AF-A0A4T0W3A8-F1
#
_cell.length_a   1.000
_cell.length_b   1.000
_cell.length_c   1.000
_cell.angle_alpha   90.00
_cell.angle_beta   90.00
_cell.angle_gamma   90.00
#
_symmetry.space_group_name_H-M   'P 1'
#
loop_
_entity.id
_entity.type
_entity.pdbx_description
1 polymer ?
#
loop_
_entity_poly.entity_id
_entity_poly.type
_entity_poly.pdbx_seq_one_letter_code
_entity_poly.pdbx_strand_id
1 'polypeptide(L)'
;MNQEVQGLYPQVDFKEEVIEPTINLTFDIQEHVDEANQRRYNTLIAEMLERTSEPDLAERLLWEARECLANYPDILAQFDAIFIGQRSASNVIRELHECMMIKKGAERKMSQQIDASLHENGQ
;
A
#
# COMPACT_ATOMS: atom_id res chain seq x y z
N MET A 1 -1.63 -14.55 4.63
CA MET A 1 -0.72 -13.84 3.71
C MET A 1 -0.73 -14.57 2.39
N ASN A 2 -0.82 -13.87 1.25
CA ASN A 2 -0.89 -14.54 -0.06
C ASN A 2 0.44 -15.29 -0.29
N GLN A 3 0.40 -16.63 -0.26
CA GLN A 3 1.58 -17.48 -0.37
C GLN A 3 2.35 -17.24 -1.69
N GLU A 4 1.65 -16.77 -2.73
CA GLU A 4 2.25 -16.40 -4.00
C GLU A 4 3.21 -15.20 -3.87
N VAL A 5 2.84 -14.18 -3.09
CA VAL A 5 3.68 -12.98 -2.90
C VAL A 5 4.90 -13.30 -2.03
N GLN A 6 4.74 -14.07 -0.96
CA GLN A 6 5.87 -14.54 -0.14
C GLN A 6 6.84 -15.41 -0.96
N GLY A 7 6.33 -16.23 -1.89
CA GLY A 7 7.14 -17.06 -2.78
C GLY A 7 7.99 -16.25 -3.77
N LEU A 8 7.54 -15.06 -4.17
CA LEU A 8 8.29 -14.16 -5.07
C LEU A 8 9.42 -13.42 -4.35
N TYR A 9 9.28 -13.17 -3.05
CA TYR A 9 10.28 -12.48 -2.23
C TYR A 9 10.55 -13.24 -0.92
N PRO A 10 11.15 -14.43 -0.99
CA PRO A 10 11.37 -15.29 0.19
C PRO A 10 12.29 -14.68 1.25
N GLN A 11 13.09 -13.68 0.87
CA GLN A 11 13.99 -12.95 1.75
C GLN A 11 13.32 -11.84 2.56
N VAL A 12 12.05 -11.53 2.29
CA VAL A 12 11.29 -10.48 2.99
C VAL A 12 10.31 -11.15 3.94
N ASP A 13 10.35 -10.80 5.22
CA ASP A 13 9.29 -11.19 6.15
C ASP A 13 8.14 -10.19 6.03
N PHE A 14 7.20 -10.46 5.11
CA PHE A 14 6.10 -9.54 4.89
C PHE A 14 5.21 -9.35 6.13
N LYS A 15 5.18 -10.30 7.07
CA LYS A 15 4.35 -10.16 8.26
C LYS A 15 4.96 -9.12 9.19
N GLU A 16 6.20 -9.36 9.61
CA GLU A 16 6.88 -8.56 10.64
C GLU A 16 7.51 -7.29 10.07
N GLU A 17 8.00 -7.29 8.83
CA GLU A 17 8.72 -6.14 8.24
C GLU A 17 7.81 -5.21 7.42
N VAL A 18 6.60 -5.63 7.06
CA VAL A 18 5.72 -4.86 6.16
C VAL A 18 4.31 -4.68 6.72
N ILE A 19 3.59 -5.77 6.97
CA ILE A 19 2.16 -5.72 7.36
C ILE A 19 2.00 -5.14 8.76
N GLU A 20 2.68 -5.70 9.77
CA GLU A 20 2.54 -5.22 11.15
C GLU A 20 2.96 -3.76 11.32
N PRO A 21 4.12 -3.30 10.80
CA PRO A 21 4.50 -1.89 10.87
C PRO A 21 3.46 -0.97 10.21
N THR A 22 2.92 -1.35 9.05
CA THR A 22 1.91 -0.54 8.34
C THR A 22 0.58 -0.48 9.11
N ILE A 23 0.16 -1.59 9.73
CA ILE A 23 -1.03 -1.65 10.57
C ILE A 23 -0.84 -0.78 11.82
N ASN A 24 0.29 -0.91 12.50
CA ASN A 24 0.60 -0.13 13.70
C ASN A 24 0.62 1.37 13.39
N LEU A 25 1.29 1.77 12.29
CA LEU A 25 1.26 3.16 11.82
C LEU A 25 -0.18 3.67 11.60
N THR A 26 -1.04 2.84 11.02
CA THR A 26 -2.45 3.23 10.80
C THR A 26 -3.20 3.45 12.11
N PHE A 27 -2.97 2.59 13.11
CA PHE A 27 -3.56 2.75 14.44
C PHE A 27 -3.03 3.99 15.16
N ASP A 28 -1.72 4.19 15.15
CA ASP A 28 -1.09 5.34 15.80
C ASP A 28 -1.55 6.66 15.19
N ILE A 29 -1.72 6.71 13.86
CA ILE A 29 -2.31 7.86 13.18
C ILE A 29 -3.74 8.10 13.67
N GLN A 30 -4.57 7.06 13.76
CA GLN A 30 -5.95 7.19 14.22
C GLN A 30 -6.06 7.65 15.69
N GLU A 31 -5.14 7.20 16.55
CA GLU A 31 -5.17 7.49 17.98
C GLU A 31 -4.59 8.86 18.34
N HIS A 32 -3.54 9.29 17.62
CA HIS A 32 -2.71 10.40 18.08
C HIS A 32 -2.68 11.62 17.15
N VAL A 33 -3.00 11.47 15.86
CA VAL A 33 -3.04 12.60 14.91
C VAL A 33 -4.39 13.31 15.01
N ASP A 34 -4.46 14.62 14.78
CA ASP A 34 -5.74 15.34 14.76
C ASP A 34 -6.59 14.96 13.54
N GLU A 35 -7.92 15.08 13.65
CA GLU A 35 -8.85 14.63 12.61
C GLU A 35 -8.59 15.28 11.24
N ALA A 36 -8.15 16.54 11.21
CA ALA A 36 -7.90 17.24 9.96
C ALA A 36 -6.68 16.65 9.23
N ASN A 37 -5.60 16.41 9.98
CA ASN A 37 -4.40 15.77 9.44
C ASN A 37 -4.63 14.29 9.12
N GLN A 38 -5.40 13.55 9.92
CA GLN A 38 -5.79 12.17 9.60
C GLN A 38 -6.55 12.09 8.28
N ARG A 39 -7.58 12.94 8.10
CA ARG A 39 -8.39 12.95 6.87
C ARG A 39 -7.52 13.28 5.67
N ARG A 40 -6.66 14.30 5.78
CA ARG A 40 -5.76 14.69 4.70
C ARG A 40 -4.77 13.58 4.35
N TYR A 41 -4.13 12.97 5.35
CA TYR A 41 -3.24 11.83 5.17
C TYR A 41 -3.94 10.69 4.41
N ASN A 42 -5.11 10.28 4.87
CA ASN A 42 -5.87 9.19 4.26
C ASN A 42 -6.27 9.48 2.80
N THR A 43 -6.67 10.71 2.50
CA THR A 43 -6.96 11.13 1.12
C THR A 43 -5.71 11.05 0.24
N LEU A 44 -4.57 11.57 0.70
CA LEU A 44 -3.33 11.58 -0.06
C LEU A 44 -2.80 10.16 -0.31
N ILE A 45 -2.86 9.26 0.68
CA ILE A 45 -2.49 7.86 0.52
C ILE A 45 -3.42 7.17 -0.47
N ALA A 46 -4.74 7.37 -0.38
CA ALA A 46 -5.70 6.79 -1.33
C ALA A 46 -5.42 7.24 -2.77
N GLU A 47 -5.21 8.54 -2.99
CA GLU A 47 -4.85 9.08 -4.31
C GLU A 47 -3.52 8.52 -4.82
N MET A 48 -2.51 8.40 -3.94
CA MET A 48 -1.22 7.80 -4.29
C MET A 48 -1.38 6.36 -4.79
N LEU A 49 -2.18 5.54 -4.10
CA LEU A 49 -2.46 4.15 -4.49
C LEU A 49 -3.18 4.06 -5.85
N GLU A 50 -4.09 4.99 -6.15
CA GLU A 50 -4.78 5.07 -7.44
C GLU A 50 -3.86 5.52 -8.58
N ARG A 51 -2.84 6.33 -8.25
CA ARG A 51 -1.92 6.97 -9.20
C ARG A 51 -0.56 6.29 -9.29
N THR A 52 -0.42 5.04 -8.82
CA THR A 52 0.84 4.28 -8.87
C THR A 52 1.43 4.12 -10.30
N SER A 53 0.63 4.29 -11.35
CA SER A 53 1.12 4.33 -12.75
C SER A 53 1.86 5.61 -13.12
N GLU A 54 1.77 6.65 -12.29
CA GLU A 54 2.39 7.97 -12.46
C GLU A 54 3.39 8.18 -11.31
N PRO A 55 4.60 7.61 -11.37
CA PRO A 55 5.50 7.49 -10.21
C PRO A 55 5.90 8.84 -9.60
N ASP A 56 6.14 9.86 -10.42
CA ASP A 56 6.46 11.21 -9.93
C ASP A 56 5.30 11.85 -9.14
N LEU A 57 4.05 11.58 -9.57
CA LEU A 57 2.86 12.08 -8.89
C LEU A 57 2.61 11.31 -7.60
N ALA A 58 2.69 9.99 -7.65
CA ALA A 58 2.57 9.13 -6.48
C ALA A 58 3.63 9.48 -5.42
N GLU A 59 4.85 9.80 -5.83
CA GLU A 59 5.92 10.22 -4.91
C GLU A 59 5.62 11.55 -4.26
N ARG A 60 5.14 12.55 -5.02
CA ARG A 60 4.70 13.83 -4.44
C ARG A 60 3.57 13.64 -3.43
N LEU A 61 2.57 12.81 -3.75
CA LEU A 61 1.46 12.52 -2.84
C LEU A 61 1.94 11.85 -1.55
N LEU A 62 2.92 10.94 -1.64
CA LEU A 62 3.54 10.32 -0.48
C LEU A 62 4.29 11.34 0.40
N TRP A 63 5.05 12.25 -0.21
CA TRP A 63 5.71 13.34 0.52
C TRP A 63 4.71 14.30 1.16
N GLU A 64 3.60 14.63 0.49
CA GLU A 64 2.54 15.45 1.08
C GLU A 64 1.82 14.73 2.25
N ALA A 65 1.65 13.41 2.17
CA ALA A 65 1.11 12.62 3.27
C ALA A 65 2.04 12.68 4.48
N ARG A 66 3.35 12.58 4.26
CA ARG A 66 4.37 12.73 5.29
C ARG A 66 4.28 14.08 6.01
N GLU A 67 4.03 15.17 5.28
CA GLU A 67 3.90 16.51 5.88
C GLU A 67 2.71 16.63 6.85
N CYS A 68 1.66 15.81 6.69
CA CYS A 68 0.54 15.74 7.65
C CYS A 68 1.00 15.23 9.03
N LEU A 69 2.14 14.53 9.07
CA LEU A 69 2.70 13.92 10.28
C LEU A 69 3.83 14.77 10.90
N ALA A 70 4.16 15.93 10.34
CA ALA A 70 5.32 16.73 10.75
C ALA A 70 5.32 17.15 12.24
N ASN A 71 4.14 17.30 12.84
CA ASN A 71 3.98 17.64 14.26
C ASN A 71 3.91 16.41 15.19
N TYR A 72 4.06 15.21 14.64
CA TYR A 72 3.94 13.92 15.33
C TYR A 72 5.22 13.11 15.16
N PRO A 73 6.32 13.47 15.85
CA PRO A 73 7.66 12.99 15.54
C PRO A 73 7.80 11.45 15.62
N ASP A 74 7.12 10.80 16.57
CA ASP A 74 7.18 9.34 16.71
C ASP A 74 6.48 8.62 15.55
N ILE A 75 5.34 9.15 15.11
CA ILE A 75 4.55 8.62 13.98
C ILE A 75 5.28 8.90 12.66
N LEU A 76 5.87 10.09 12.53
CA LEU A 76 6.70 10.46 11.40
C LEU A 76 7.92 9.54 11.26
N ALA A 77 8.57 9.20 12.37
CA ALA A 77 9.70 8.26 12.36
C ALA A 77 9.28 6.86 11.90
N GLN A 78 8.09 6.39 12.32
CA GLN A 78 7.53 5.13 11.83
C GLN A 78 7.23 5.18 10.33
N PHE A 79 6.60 6.25 9.87
CA PHE A 79 6.33 6.48 8.45
C PHE A 79 7.64 6.45 7.64
N ASP A 80 8.66 7.19 8.08
CA ASP A 80 9.95 7.24 7.40
C ASP A 80 10.64 5.87 7.39
N ALA A 81 10.56 5.11 8.49
CA ALA A 81 11.11 3.76 8.55
C ALA A 81 10.45 2.81 7.55
N ILE A 82 9.14 2.95 7.32
CA ILE A 82 8.36 2.10 6.41
C ILE A 82 8.59 2.50 4.95
N PHE A 83 8.54 3.80 4.63
CA PHE A 83 8.46 4.26 3.23
C PHE A 83 9.73 4.91 2.70
N ILE A 84 10.57 5.48 3.57
CA ILE A 84 11.71 6.35 3.20
C ILE A 84 13.06 5.76 3.63
N GLY A 85 13.08 4.59 4.29
CA GLY A 85 14.26 3.95 4.87
C GLY A 85 15.36 3.58 3.85
N GLN A 86 15.74 2.30 3.76
CA GLN A 86 16.86 1.88 2.88
C GLN A 86 16.54 1.99 1.37
N ARG A 87 15.28 2.17 1.00
CA ARG A 87 14.80 2.21 -0.38
C ARG A 87 14.32 3.61 -0.72
N SER A 88 14.57 4.08 -1.95
CA SER A 88 13.97 5.33 -2.42
C SER A 88 12.45 5.18 -2.56
N ALA A 89 11.71 6.24 -2.24
CA ALA A 89 10.26 6.29 -2.41
C ALA A 89 9.82 5.87 -3.84
N SER A 90 10.56 6.32 -4.86
CA SER A 90 10.35 5.92 -6.25
C SER A 90 10.41 4.40 -6.48
N ASN A 91 11.35 3.69 -5.84
CA ASN A 91 11.43 2.23 -5.95
C ASN A 91 10.22 1.54 -5.29
N VAL A 92 9.81 2.03 -4.12
CA VAL A 92 8.64 1.52 -3.40
C VAL A 92 7.37 1.69 -4.24
N ILE A 93 7.18 2.84 -4.87
CA ILE A 93 6.02 3.14 -5.71
C ILE A 93 5.98 2.24 -6.95
N ARG A 94 7.12 2.00 -7.59
CA ARG A 94 7.21 1.09 -8.73
C ARG A 94 6.86 -0.34 -8.35
N GLU A 95 7.43 -0.85 -7.25
CA GLU A 95 7.13 -2.20 -6.74
C GLU A 95 5.64 -2.35 -6.38
N LEU A 96 5.06 -1.31 -5.79
CA LEU A 96 3.63 -1.24 -5.50
C LEU A 96 2.78 -1.26 -6.78
N HIS A 97 3.18 -0.52 -7.82
CA HIS A 97 2.48 -0.55 -9.10
C HIS A 97 2.48 -1.95 -9.72
N GLU A 98 3.63 -2.63 -9.72
CA GLU A 98 3.76 -4.00 -10.19
C GLU A 98 2.85 -4.96 -9.41
N CYS A 99 2.82 -4.85 -8.08
CA CYS A 99 1.92 -5.62 -7.22
C CYS A 99 0.44 -5.37 -7.56
N MET A 100 0.05 -4.10 -7.76
CA MET A 100 -1.32 -3.72 -8.10
C MET A 100 -1.74 -4.28 -9.47
N MET A 101 -0.82 -4.33 -10.44
CA MET A 101 -1.07 -4.92 -11.75
C MET A 101 -1.22 -6.45 -11.68
N ILE A 102 -0.39 -7.13 -10.88
CA ILE A 102 -0.51 -8.57 -10.62
C ILE A 102 -1.86 -8.88 -9.96
N LYS A 103 -2.25 -8.12 -8.93
CA LYS A 103 -3.55 -8.26 -8.25
C LYS A 103 -4.71 -8.08 -9.22
N LYS A 104 -4.73 -6.99 -10.00
CA LYS A 104 -5.77 -6.76 -11.03
C LYS A 104 -5.83 -7.88 -12.06
N GLY A 105 -4.68 -8.43 -12.45
CA GLY A 105 -4.58 -9.58 -13.35
C GLY A 105 -5.19 -10.85 -12.75
N ALA A 106 -4.95 -11.12 -11.46
CA ALA A 106 -5.51 -12.26 -10.75
C ALA A 106 -7.04 -12.12 -10.55
N GLU A 107 -7.53 -10.93 -10.18
CA GLU A 107 -8.97 -10.65 -10.03
C GLU A 107 -9.71 -10.89 -11.34
N ARG A 108 -9.18 -10.43 -12.48
CA ARG A 108 -9.78 -10.67 -13.81
C ARG A 108 -9.88 -12.16 -14.15
N LYS A 109 -8.82 -12.93 -13.87
CA LYS A 109 -8.80 -14.38 -14.12
C LYS A 109 -9.82 -15.12 -13.24
N MET A 110 -9.97 -14.70 -11.99
CA MET A 110 -10.94 -15.28 -11.06
C MET A 110 -12.38 -14.94 -11.47
N SER A 111 -12.68 -13.70 -11.87
CA SER A 111 -13.98 -13.34 -12.43
C SER A 111 -14.32 -14.14 -13.68
N GLN A 112 -13.36 -14.34 -14.60
CA GLN A 112 -13.55 -15.16 -15.80
C GLN A 112 -13.79 -16.65 -15.48
N GLN A 113 -13.15 -17.19 -14.44
CA GLN A 113 -13.40 -18.58 -13.99
C GLN A 113 -14.77 -18.74 -13.32
N ILE A 114 -15.23 -17.74 -12.56
CA ILE A 114 -16.58 -17.74 -11.96
C ILE A 114 -17.65 -17.66 -13.06
N ASP A 115 -17.46 -16.78 -14.07
CA ASP A 115 -18.40 -16.67 -15.20
C ASP A 115 -18.43 -17.95 -16.04
N ALA A 116 -17.29 -18.62 -16.26
CA ALA A 116 -17.23 -19.89 -16.98
C ALA A 116 -17.90 -21.04 -16.22
N SER A 117 -17.70 -21.13 -14.90
CA SER A 117 -18.27 -22.19 -14.05
C SER A 117 -19.77 -22.03 -13.76
N LEU A 118 -20.30 -20.79 -13.84
CA LEU A 118 -21.75 -20.53 -13.85
C LEU A 118 -22.40 -20.97 -15.17
N HIS A 119 -21.67 -20.93 -16.29
CA HIS A 119 -22.18 -21.34 -17.60
C HIS A 119 -22.17 -22.87 -17.79
N GLU A 120 -21.23 -23.59 -17.16
CA GLU A 120 -21.15 -25.06 -17.24
C GLU A 120 -22.13 -25.82 -16.31
N ASN A 121 -22.62 -25.20 -15.23
CA ASN A 121 -23.59 -25.84 -14.31
C ASN A 121 -25.07 -25.56 -14.67
N GLY A 122 -25.32 -24.94 -15.83
CA GLY A 122 -26.65 -24.55 -16.30
C GLY A 122 -27.22 -25.40 -17.43
N GLN A 123 -26.62 -26.55 -17.77
CA GLN A 123 -27.10 -27.47 -18.81
C GLN A 123 -27.55 -28.82 -18.27
#